data_AF-A0AAW4IFP8-F1
#
_entry.id   AF-A0AAW4IFP8-F1
#
_cell.length_a   1.000
_cell.length_b   1.000
_cell.length_c   1.000
_cell.angle_alpha   90.00
_cell.angle_beta   90.00
_cell.angle_gamma   90.00
#
_symmetry.space_group_name_H-M   'P 1'
#
loop_
_entity.id
_entity.type
_entity.pdbx_description
1 polymer ?
#
loop_
_entity_poly.entity_id
_entity_poly.type
_entity_poly.pdbx_seq_one_letter_code
_entity_poly.pdbx_strand_id
1 'polypeptide(L)'
;MAHKFGKWRGALYLLATALPLALANFIAKVFSILPGQPQPLGALQWIEIGCYTLALLLWSYGCYLLYRDHVHHDYYLEADHYQREGW
;
A
#
# COMPACT_ATOMS: atom_id res chain seq x y z
N MET A 1 1.69 14.17 -18.16
CA MET A 1 2.10 13.64 -16.84
C MET A 1 1.64 12.21 -16.56
N ALA A 2 0.56 11.73 -17.19
CA ALA A 2 0.00 10.38 -17.01
C ALA A 2 1.01 9.23 -17.21
N HIS A 3 1.90 9.29 -18.21
CA HIS A 3 2.91 8.25 -18.45
C HIS A 3 4.00 8.17 -17.35
N LYS A 4 4.34 9.31 -16.71
CA LYS A 4 5.21 9.31 -15.52
C LYS A 4 4.46 8.73 -14.32
N PHE A 5 3.19 9.13 -14.11
CA PHE A 5 2.39 8.61 -13.00
C PHE A 5 2.12 7.10 -13.12
N GLY A 6 1.83 6.57 -14.32
CA GLY A 6 1.67 5.13 -14.57
C GLY A 6 2.88 4.31 -14.13
N LYS A 7 4.10 4.79 -14.41
CA LYS A 7 5.35 4.12 -14.03
C LYS A 7 5.58 4.06 -12.51
N TRP A 8 5.04 5.02 -11.77
CA TRP A 8 5.18 5.11 -10.31
C TRP A 8 3.97 4.56 -9.53
N ARG A 9 2.86 4.19 -10.19
CA ARG A 9 1.65 3.67 -9.52
C ARG A 9 1.92 2.39 -8.74
N GLY A 10 2.66 1.45 -9.32
CA GLY A 10 3.09 0.24 -8.60
C GLY A 10 3.89 0.58 -7.35
N ALA A 11 4.81 1.56 -7.44
CA ALA A 11 5.57 2.04 -6.29
C ALA A 11 4.69 2.75 -5.25
N LEU A 12 3.67 3.50 -5.67
CA LEU A 12 2.69 4.14 -4.77
C LEU A 12 1.81 3.11 -4.06
N TYR A 13 1.36 2.06 -4.74
CA TYR A 13 0.61 0.97 -4.13
C TYR A 13 1.48 0.15 -3.15
N LEU A 14 2.75 -0.07 -3.50
CA LEU A 14 3.72 -0.67 -2.58
C LEU A 14 4.00 0.23 -1.36
N LEU A 15 4.12 1.55 -1.55
CA LEU A 15 4.27 2.48 -0.41
C LEU A 15 3.03 2.49 0.48
N ALA A 16 1.83 2.52 -0.12
CA ALA A 16 0.57 2.50 0.61
C ALA A 16 0.38 1.24 1.47
N THR A 17 0.98 0.12 1.07
CA THR A 17 0.93 -1.16 1.82
C THR A 17 2.09 -1.30 2.80
N ALA A 18 3.28 -0.86 2.42
CA ALA A 18 4.48 -0.92 3.25
C ALA A 18 4.36 -0.05 4.51
N LEU A 19 3.67 1.09 4.44
CA LEU A 19 3.53 2.02 5.55
C LEU A 19 2.74 1.45 6.74
N PRO A 20 1.51 0.90 6.57
CA PRO A 20 0.80 0.24 7.67
C PRO A 20 1.51 -1.03 8.18
N LEU A 21 2.20 -1.77 7.30
CA LEU A 21 3.03 -2.92 7.69
C LEU A 21 4.23 -2.51 8.56
N ALA A 22 4.92 -1.43 8.19
CA ALA A 22 6.04 -0.89 8.95
C ALA A 22 5.56 -0.38 10.32
N LEU A 23 4.39 0.25 10.37
CA LEU A 23 3.78 0.71 11.62
C LEU A 23 3.45 -0.46 12.56
N ALA A 24 2.83 -1.52 12.04
CA ALA A 24 2.53 -2.73 12.81
C ALA A 24 3.80 -3.38 13.38
N ASN A 25 4.83 -3.54 12.55
CA ASN A 25 6.13 -4.09 12.97
C ASN A 25 6.85 -3.22 14.01
N PHE A 26 6.75 -1.89 13.88
CA PHE A 26 7.31 -0.96 14.85
C PHE A 26 6.64 -1.12 16.22
N ILE A 27 5.31 -1.16 16.25
CA ILE A 27 4.51 -1.40 17.46
C ILE A 27 4.95 -2.73 18.11
N ALA A 28 4.97 -3.83 17.35
CA ALA A 28 5.37 -5.14 17.86
C ALA A 28 6.80 -5.14 18.45
N LYS A 29 7.76 -4.50 17.75
CA LYS A 29 9.15 -4.39 18.23
C LYS A 29 9.27 -3.60 19.52
N VAL A 30 8.60 -2.45 19.62
CA VAL A 30 8.63 -1.62 20.82
C VAL A 30 8.18 -2.44 22.03
N PHE A 31 7.07 -3.18 21.92
CA PHE A 31 6.58 -4.02 23.03
C PHE A 31 7.47 -5.23 23.32
N SER A 32 8.19 -5.76 22.33
CA SER A 32 9.14 -6.86 22.58
C SER A 32 10.37 -6.45 23.42
N ILE A 33 10.73 -5.15 23.41
CA ILE A 33 11.94 -4.63 24.05
C ILE A 33 11.65 -4.04 25.44
N LEU A 34 10.41 -3.57 25.68
CA LEU A 34 10.01 -2.95 26.94
C LEU A 34 10.07 -3.98 28.10
N PRO A 35 11.02 -3.83 29.05
CA PRO A 35 11.14 -4.77 30.15
C PRO A 35 9.99 -4.55 31.14
N GLY A 36 9.26 -5.62 31.47
CA GLY A 36 8.32 -5.64 32.61
C GLY A 36 6.82 -5.60 32.28
N GLN A 37 6.40 -5.63 31.01
CA GLN A 37 4.98 -5.85 30.69
C GLN A 37 4.73 -7.28 30.20
N PRO A 38 3.90 -8.08 30.90
CA PRO A 38 3.66 -9.47 30.52
C PRO A 38 2.79 -9.64 29.27
N GLN A 39 2.13 -8.59 28.77
CA GLN A 39 1.32 -8.59 27.55
C GLN A 39 1.06 -7.14 27.09
N PRO A 40 1.06 -6.85 25.77
CA PRO A 40 0.58 -5.56 25.28
C PRO A 40 -0.89 -5.38 25.69
N LEU A 41 -1.28 -4.17 26.13
CA LEU A 41 -2.68 -3.84 26.43
C LEU A 41 -3.56 -4.29 25.26
N GLY A 42 -4.69 -4.96 25.52
CA GLY A 42 -5.53 -5.54 24.45
C GLY A 42 -5.89 -4.54 23.34
N ALA A 43 -6.07 -3.26 23.68
CA ALA A 43 -6.28 -2.19 22.70
C ALA A 43 -5.14 -2.06 21.67
N LEU A 44 -3.88 -2.25 22.07
CA LEU A 44 -2.72 -2.18 21.17
C LEU A 44 -2.62 -3.40 20.26
N GLN A 45 -3.00 -4.58 20.73
CA GLN A 45 -3.12 -5.77 19.87
C GLN A 45 -4.18 -5.55 18.79
N TRP A 46 -5.32 -4.96 19.14
CA TRP A 46 -6.35 -4.62 18.16
C TRP A 46 -5.88 -3.56 17.15
N ILE A 47 -5.07 -2.60 17.56
CA ILE A 47 -4.45 -1.63 16.65
C ILE A 47 -3.48 -2.34 15.69
N GLU A 48 -2.62 -3.23 16.20
CA GLU A 48 -1.69 -4.00 15.38
C GLU A 48 -2.42 -4.86 14.34
N ILE A 49 -3.44 -5.63 14.78
CA ILE A 49 -4.29 -6.44 13.89
C ILE A 49 -5.01 -5.55 12.87
N GLY A 50 -5.49 -4.38 13.29
CA GLY A 50 -6.11 -3.39 12.41
C GLY A 50 -5.16 -2.91 11.31
N CYS A 51 -3.90 -2.61 11.66
CA CYS A 51 -2.87 -2.22 10.70
C CYS A 51 -2.55 -3.36 9.71
N TYR A 52 -2.44 -4.60 10.17
CA TYR A 52 -2.24 -5.75 9.26
C TYR A 52 -3.42 -5.96 8.31
N THR A 53 -4.65 -5.85 8.83
CA THR A 53 -5.87 -5.99 8.02
C THR A 53 -5.96 -4.90 6.97
N LEU A 54 -5.67 -3.65 7.34
CA LEU A 54 -5.65 -2.52 6.42
C LEU A 54 -4.56 -2.69 5.35
N ALA A 55 -3.38 -3.17 5.72
CA ALA A 55 -2.31 -3.45 4.77
C ALA A 55 -2.71 -4.53 3.75
N LEU A 56 -3.36 -5.62 4.20
CA LEU A 56 -3.87 -6.68 3.32
C LEU A 56 -4.94 -6.18 2.36
N LEU A 57 -5.86 -5.33 2.84
CA LEU A 57 -6.89 -4.72 2.00
C LEU A 57 -6.28 -3.80 0.94
N LEU A 58 -5.34 -2.94 1.32
CA LEU A 58 -4.64 -2.05 0.39
C LEU A 58 -3.80 -2.84 -0.61
N TRP A 59 -3.22 -3.97 -0.20
CA TRP A 59 -2.45 -4.83 -1.10
C TRP A 59 -3.34 -5.52 -2.12
N SER A 60 -4.43 -6.14 -1.65
CA SER A 60 -5.42 -6.78 -2.52
C SER A 60 -6.02 -5.78 -3.50
N TYR A 61 -6.34 -4.57 -3.02
CA TYR A 61 -6.87 -3.49 -3.86
C TYR A 61 -5.82 -2.97 -4.87
N GLY A 62 -4.56 -2.81 -4.45
CA GLY A 62 -3.45 -2.46 -5.35
C GLY A 62 -3.24 -3.51 -6.45
N CYS A 63 -3.28 -4.80 -6.10
CA CYS A 63 -3.22 -5.90 -7.06
C CYS A 63 -4.42 -5.87 -8.02
N TYR A 64 -5.63 -5.62 -7.52
CA TYR A 64 -6.82 -5.47 -8.36
C TYR A 64 -6.68 -4.30 -9.34
N LEU A 65 -6.19 -3.15 -8.89
CA LEU A 65 -5.95 -2.00 -9.76
C LEU A 65 -4.91 -2.29 -10.84
N LEU A 66 -3.81 -2.99 -10.50
CA LEU A 66 -2.79 -3.40 -11.46
C LEU A 66 -3.34 -4.42 -12.47
N TYR A 67 -4.12 -5.39 -12.02
CA TYR A 67 -4.79 -6.36 -12.88
C TYR A 67 -5.75 -5.66 -13.84
N ARG A 68 -6.59 -4.76 -13.33
CA ARG A 68 -7.54 -4.00 -14.13
C ARG A 68 -6.82 -3.14 -15.17
N ASP A 69 -5.74 -2.48 -14.79
CA ASP A 69 -4.90 -1.68 -15.69
C ASP A 69 -4.31 -2.56 -16.82
N HIS A 70 -3.84 -3.76 -16.47
CA HIS A 70 -3.29 -4.70 -17.43
C HIS A 70 -4.34 -5.26 -18.41
N VAL A 71 -5.54 -5.60 -17.92
CA VAL A 71 -6.58 -6.29 -18.70
C VAL A 71 -7.48 -5.34 -19.48
N HIS A 72 -7.85 -4.19 -18.91
CA HIS A 72 -8.79 -3.27 -19.53
C HIS A 72 -8.11 -2.14 -20.32
N HIS A 73 -6.77 -2.04 -20.26
CA HIS A 73 -6.01 -1.00 -20.94
C HIS A 73 -6.58 0.41 -20.70
N ASP A 74 -7.15 0.64 -19.50
CA ASP A 74 -7.94 1.82 -19.13
C ASP A 74 -7.17 3.13 -19.39
N TYR A 75 -5.84 3.08 -19.50
CA TYR A 75 -4.96 4.24 -19.68
C TYR A 75 -4.15 4.24 -20.99
N TYR A 76 -4.33 3.26 -21.89
CA TYR A 76 -3.63 3.26 -23.19
C TYR A 76 -4.02 4.49 -24.02
N LEU A 77 -5.30 4.88 -23.99
CA LEU A 77 -5.78 6.07 -24.69
C LEU A 77 -5.16 7.37 -24.16
N GLU A 78 -5.05 7.54 -22.85
CA GLU A 78 -4.41 8.74 -22.26
C GLU A 78 -2.90 8.75 -22.44
N ALA A 79 -2.25 7.57 -22.45
CA ALA A 79 -0.82 7.44 -22.75
C ALA A 79 -0.52 7.75 -24.22
N ASP A 80 -1.32 7.23 -25.16
CA ASP A 80 -1.19 7.49 -26.60
C ASP A 80 -1.52 8.94 -26.96
N HIS A 81 -2.55 9.54 -26.35
CA HIS A 81 -2.91 10.94 -26.59
C HIS A 81 -1.78 11.88 -26.13
N TYR A 82 -1.15 11.60 -24.98
CA TYR A 82 0.05 12.34 -24.55
C TYR A 82 1.26 12.14 -25.47
N GLN A 83 1.41 10.94 -26.04
CA GLN A 83 2.53 10.62 -26.93
C GLN A 83 2.35 11.21 -28.33
N ARG A 84 1.10 11.39 -28.78
CA ARG A 84 0.75 12.03 -30.06
C ARG A 84 0.67 13.55 -29.99
N GLU A 85 0.12 14.10 -28.90
CA GLU A 85 -0.24 15.52 -28.85
C GLU A 85 0.70 16.37 -28.00
N GLY A 86 1.63 15.78 -27.24
CA GLY A 86 2.83 16.47 -26.78
C GLY A 86 2.64 17.89 -26.24
N TRP A 87 1.71 18.07 -25.29
CA TRP A 87 1.25 19.34 -24.68
C TRP A 87 0.36 20.23 -25.54
#